data_AF-B3QN19-F1
#
_entry.id   AF-B3QN19-F1
#
_cell.length_a   1.000
_cell.length_b   1.000
_cell.length_c   1.000
_cell.angle_alpha   90.00
_cell.angle_beta   90.00
_cell.angle_gamma   90.00
#
_symmetry.space_group_name_H-M   'P 1'
#
loop_
_entity.id
_entity.type
_entity.pdbx_description
1 polymer ?
#
loop_
_entity_poly.entity_id
_entity_poly.type
_entity_poly.pdbx_seq_one_letter_code
_entity_poly.pdbx_strand_id
1 'polypeptide(L)'
;MSDNSVQSSIAGQNAGLPENGALPLAQVGRVIATRELRPMSASNQHRSEMKRTFRDVMGTLDGTTDIDCSNMGLTSLEGCPEIVEGSFNCSGNELTSLEGAPHVTGSFDCSGNKLASLEGAPRKVSGDFNCSHNLLNCLKGAPAKVKGSFDCSRNRLIALTGAPKKVKGLFDCSGNNLVSLHGAPLITGSFNCSNNRLRTLHGAPDEVHFDFDCSSNMISTLDGAPEFVNGHFSCANNLLENLEHGPLEVTGDFNCSGNRLTNLKRFPKKVIGSLDCAENPAVSCDTVRQDPGNRCVRLVQGGSTRCCCQESTPEKSVALSPPSPPINTAI
;
A
#
# COMPACT_ATOMS: atom_id res chain seq x y z
N MET A 1 42.52 -18.23 -49.77
CA MET A 1 41.08 -17.89 -49.84
C MET A 1 41.03 -16.37 -49.75
N SER A 2 41.21 -15.62 -50.84
CA SER A 2 40.14 -15.12 -51.75
C SER A 2 38.95 -14.58 -50.94
N ASP A 3 38.53 -13.32 -50.99
CA ASP A 3 38.61 -12.29 -52.01
C ASP A 3 38.37 -10.91 -51.36
N ASN A 4 38.97 -9.87 -51.94
CA ASN A 4 38.40 -8.56 -52.34
C ASN A 4 37.14 -8.00 -51.63
N SER A 5 36.89 -6.70 -51.50
CA SER A 5 37.60 -5.44 -51.75
C SER A 5 36.54 -4.33 -51.65
N VAL A 6 36.80 -3.30 -50.84
CA VAL A 6 36.76 -1.87 -51.24
C VAL A 6 35.39 -1.16 -51.41
N GLN A 7 35.44 0.12 -50.98
CA GLN A 7 34.68 1.33 -51.37
C GLN A 7 33.52 1.76 -50.47
N SER A 8 33.27 3.05 -50.20
CA SER A 8 34.02 4.32 -50.30
C SER A 8 33.02 5.45 -49.99
N SER A 9 33.47 6.54 -49.36
CA SER A 9 32.97 7.93 -49.49
C SER A 9 31.51 8.22 -49.05
N ILE A 10 31.21 9.28 -48.31
CA ILE A 10 30.97 10.63 -48.87
C ILE A 10 31.03 11.68 -47.74
N ALA A 11 31.50 12.86 -48.13
CA ALA A 11 31.66 14.10 -47.38
C ALA A 11 30.36 14.75 -46.87
N GLY A 12 30.49 15.65 -45.89
CA GLY A 12 29.58 16.79 -45.77
C GLY A 12 29.38 17.41 -44.38
N GLN A 13 29.96 18.60 -44.21
CA GLN A 13 29.40 19.78 -43.50
C GLN A 13 29.72 20.02 -42.01
N ASN A 14 30.64 20.99 -41.83
CA ASN A 14 30.65 22.12 -40.89
C ASN A 14 29.43 22.30 -39.96
N ALA A 15 29.71 22.49 -38.65
CA ALA A 15 29.55 23.78 -37.95
C ALA A 15 29.85 23.64 -36.44
N GLY A 16 30.61 24.59 -35.86
CA GLY A 16 30.61 24.87 -34.41
C GLY A 16 31.96 24.77 -33.67
N LEU A 17 32.80 25.81 -33.79
CA LEU A 17 33.87 26.18 -32.85
C LEU A 17 33.27 26.92 -31.62
N PRO A 18 34.04 27.37 -30.61
CA PRO A 18 34.98 26.66 -29.73
C PRO A 18 34.79 27.07 -28.23
N GLU A 19 35.44 26.39 -27.28
CA GLU A 19 35.93 27.07 -26.06
C GLU A 19 37.37 26.63 -25.76
N ASN A 20 38.28 27.58 -25.99
CA ASN A 20 39.69 27.55 -25.59
C ASN A 20 39.85 28.39 -24.32
N GLY A 21 40.82 28.01 -23.49
CA GLY A 21 41.70 29.01 -22.88
C GLY A 21 41.89 28.89 -21.38
N ALA A 22 42.84 28.06 -20.98
CA ALA A 22 43.50 28.15 -19.68
C ALA A 22 44.92 28.76 -19.85
N LEU A 23 45.39 29.38 -18.75
CA LEU A 23 46.78 29.77 -18.36
C LEU A 23 47.17 31.27 -18.52
N PRO A 24 48.17 31.81 -17.77
CA PRO A 24 48.03 32.28 -16.37
C PRO A 24 48.80 33.60 -16.03
N LEU A 25 48.66 34.05 -14.76
CA LEU A 25 49.59 34.81 -13.89
C LEU A 25 50.26 36.11 -14.39
N ALA A 26 49.94 37.24 -13.73
CA ALA A 26 50.91 38.27 -13.36
C ALA A 26 50.42 39.09 -12.14
N GLN A 27 51.38 39.42 -11.29
CA GLN A 27 51.27 39.92 -9.93
C GLN A 27 51.75 41.37 -9.89
N VAL A 28 50.96 42.34 -9.39
CA VAL A 28 51.45 43.62 -8.87
C VAL A 28 50.51 44.11 -7.76
N GLY A 29 51.08 44.37 -6.59
CA GLY A 29 50.35 44.70 -5.37
C GLY A 29 49.91 46.16 -5.24
N ARG A 30 49.03 46.39 -4.26
CA ARG A 30 48.93 47.65 -3.51
C ARG A 30 48.37 47.38 -2.12
N VAL A 31 49.14 47.83 -1.13
CA VAL A 31 48.82 47.86 0.30
C VAL A 31 47.79 48.96 0.54
N ILE A 32 46.63 48.62 1.13
CA ILE A 32 45.77 49.57 1.83
C ILE A 32 45.33 48.88 3.13
N ALA A 33 45.79 49.43 4.25
CA ALA A 33 45.37 49.03 5.58
C ALA A 33 44.00 49.62 5.88
N THR A 34 43.05 48.81 6.34
CA THR A 34 42.06 49.23 7.35
C THR A 34 41.34 48.04 7.98
N ARG A 35 41.44 47.98 9.31
CA ARG A 35 40.44 47.50 10.28
C ARG A 35 40.25 45.98 10.42
N GLU A 36 40.93 45.43 11.42
CA GLU A 36 40.58 44.17 12.06
C GLU A 36 39.12 44.21 12.54
N LEU A 37 38.26 43.46 11.85
CA LEU A 37 37.03 42.94 12.42
C LEU A 37 37.38 41.58 13.02
N ARG A 38 37.42 41.50 14.36
CA ARG A 38 37.41 40.22 15.06
C ARG A 38 36.28 39.37 14.47
N PRO A 39 36.51 38.13 14.03
CA PRO A 39 35.40 37.26 13.71
C PRO A 39 34.62 37.06 15.00
N MET A 40 33.37 37.54 15.02
CA MET A 40 32.38 37.02 15.96
C MET A 40 32.38 35.51 15.75
N SER A 41 32.75 34.79 16.80
CA SER A 41 32.54 33.36 16.88
C SER A 41 31.06 33.13 16.60
N ALA A 42 30.74 32.74 15.36
CA ALA A 42 29.51 32.03 15.08
C ALA A 42 29.57 30.80 15.97
N SER A 43 28.93 30.90 17.13
CA SER A 43 28.53 29.75 17.91
C SER A 43 27.58 28.96 17.02
N ASN A 44 28.16 28.15 16.13
CA ASN A 44 27.56 26.93 15.65
C ASN A 44 27.40 26.03 16.87
N GLN A 45 26.46 26.39 17.73
CA GLN A 45 25.76 25.43 18.54
C GLN A 45 25.02 24.56 17.52
N HIS A 46 25.69 23.48 17.10
CA HIS A 46 25.01 22.23 16.90
C HIS A 46 24.05 22.10 18.07
N ARG A 47 22.78 22.41 17.83
CA ARG A 47 21.70 21.95 18.68
C ARG A 47 21.70 20.44 18.45
N SER A 48 22.57 19.72 19.16
CA SER A 48 22.45 18.26 19.25
C SER A 48 21.02 18.05 19.68
N GLU A 49 20.19 17.42 18.83
CA GLU A 49 18.89 16.96 19.26
C GLU A 49 19.13 16.17 20.55
N MET A 50 18.66 16.71 21.66
CA MET A 50 18.96 16.12 22.96
C MET A 50 18.31 14.74 22.95
N LYS A 51 19.13 13.69 23.03
CA LYS A 51 18.68 12.30 22.96
C LYS A 51 17.71 12.07 24.12
N ARG A 52 16.41 12.07 23.84
CA ARG A 52 15.35 11.76 24.80
C ARG A 52 15.15 10.25 24.81
N THR A 53 15.78 9.56 25.75
CA THR A 53 15.76 8.09 25.82
C THR A 53 14.56 7.58 26.62
N PHE A 54 14.22 6.30 26.43
CA PHE A 54 13.24 5.63 27.25
C PHE A 54 13.58 5.72 28.74
N ARG A 55 14.84 5.44 29.11
CA ARG A 55 15.30 5.50 30.51
C ARG A 55 15.08 6.87 31.16
N ASP A 56 15.34 7.95 30.41
CA ASP A 56 15.20 9.31 30.95
C ASP A 56 13.73 9.69 31.19
N VAL A 57 12.81 9.13 30.41
CA VAL A 57 11.38 9.48 30.48
C VAL A 57 10.60 8.52 31.38
N MET A 58 10.86 7.22 31.28
CA MET A 58 10.10 6.16 31.96
C MET A 58 10.80 5.63 33.22
N GLY A 59 12.10 5.92 33.40
CA GLY A 59 12.91 5.32 34.45
C GLY A 59 13.23 3.85 34.17
N THR A 60 13.33 3.05 35.23
CA THR A 60 13.58 1.60 35.14
C THR A 60 12.29 0.85 35.43
N LEU A 61 11.86 0.01 34.48
CA LEU A 61 10.71 -0.88 34.60
C LEU A 61 11.19 -2.33 34.51
N ASP A 62 10.50 -3.26 35.18
CA ASP A 62 10.86 -4.68 35.19
C ASP A 62 10.38 -5.47 33.96
N GLY A 63 9.46 -4.89 33.16
CA GLY A 63 8.92 -5.52 31.97
C GLY A 63 7.89 -6.62 32.23
N THR A 64 7.36 -6.76 33.44
CA THR A 64 6.41 -7.83 33.80
C THR A 64 4.99 -7.61 33.27
N THR A 65 4.70 -6.41 32.75
CA THR A 65 3.39 -6.02 32.23
C THR A 65 3.50 -5.30 30.89
N ASP A 66 2.36 -4.90 30.33
CA ASP A 66 2.33 -3.96 29.20
C ASP A 66 3.11 -2.67 29.54
N ILE A 67 3.83 -2.14 28.54
CA ILE A 67 4.54 -0.86 28.63
C ILE A 67 4.03 0.04 27.51
N ASP A 68 3.51 1.21 27.90
CA ASP A 68 3.13 2.28 26.98
C ASP A 68 4.04 3.50 27.19
N CYS A 69 4.82 3.82 26.16
CA CYS A 69 5.66 5.00 26.06
C CYS A 69 5.35 5.81 24.79
N SER A 70 4.10 5.73 24.31
CA SER A 70 3.65 6.42 23.12
C SER A 70 3.56 7.94 23.32
N ASN A 71 3.78 8.70 22.25
CA ASN A 71 3.62 10.17 22.22
C ASN A 71 4.48 10.93 23.24
N MET A 72 5.65 10.38 23.58
CA MET A 72 6.55 10.96 24.57
C MET A 72 7.73 11.72 23.96
N GLY A 73 7.78 11.87 22.63
CA GLY A 73 8.88 12.52 21.92
C GLY A 73 10.23 11.79 22.08
N LEU A 74 10.18 10.47 22.27
CA LEU A 74 11.37 9.63 22.38
C LEU A 74 12.15 9.66 21.06
N THR A 75 13.47 9.69 21.18
CA THR A 75 14.41 9.57 20.05
C THR A 75 15.21 8.27 20.11
N SER A 76 15.11 7.53 21.22
CA SER A 76 15.81 6.27 21.46
C SER A 76 15.05 5.40 22.47
N LEU A 77 15.07 4.08 22.24
CA LEU A 77 14.57 3.07 23.20
C LEU A 77 15.65 2.62 24.20
N GLU A 78 16.76 3.34 24.28
CA GLU A 78 17.83 3.05 25.23
C GLU A 78 17.32 2.96 26.67
N GLY A 79 17.64 1.83 27.31
CA GLY A 79 17.25 1.50 28.67
C GLY A 79 15.85 0.94 28.84
N CYS A 80 15.16 0.57 27.75
CA CYS A 80 14.06 -0.39 27.82
C CYS A 80 14.52 -1.69 28.51
N PRO A 81 13.62 -2.39 29.23
CA PRO A 81 13.89 -3.75 29.69
C PRO A 81 14.16 -4.66 28.48
N GLU A 82 14.97 -5.71 28.67
CA GLU A 82 15.29 -6.66 27.59
C GLU A 82 14.07 -7.48 27.16
N ILE A 83 13.18 -7.78 28.11
CA ILE A 83 11.96 -8.56 27.91
C ILE A 83 10.77 -7.77 28.45
N VAL A 84 9.67 -7.80 27.71
CA VAL A 84 8.35 -7.33 28.13
C VAL A 84 7.36 -8.50 28.02
N GLU A 85 6.82 -8.94 29.15
CA GLU A 85 5.88 -10.06 29.27
C GLU A 85 4.45 -9.71 28.79
N GLY A 86 4.23 -8.44 28.40
CA GLY A 86 3.03 -7.95 27.77
C GLY A 86 3.26 -7.34 26.37
N SER A 87 2.46 -6.35 26.05
CA SER A 87 2.56 -5.52 24.84
C SER A 87 3.48 -4.32 25.06
N PHE A 88 4.18 -3.90 24.01
CA PHE A 88 5.05 -2.72 24.03
C PHE A 88 4.58 -1.70 23.00
N ASN A 89 4.16 -0.54 23.47
CA ASN A 89 3.72 0.57 22.63
C ASN A 89 4.74 1.73 22.71
N CYS A 90 5.41 2.01 21.60
CA CYS A 90 6.31 3.14 21.40
C CYS A 90 5.88 4.06 20.24
N SER A 91 4.58 4.04 19.90
CA SER A 91 4.02 4.80 18.79
C SER A 91 4.07 6.32 18.98
N GLY A 92 4.03 7.08 17.90
CA GLY A 92 3.91 8.55 17.95
C GLY A 92 5.15 9.25 18.52
N ASN A 93 6.34 8.70 18.29
CA ASN A 93 7.60 9.24 18.77
C ASN A 93 8.48 9.73 17.60
N GLU A 94 9.73 10.08 17.88
CA GLU A 94 10.69 10.59 16.91
C GLU A 94 11.80 9.55 16.63
N LEU A 95 11.49 8.26 16.79
CA LEU A 95 12.46 7.17 16.66
C LEU A 95 12.91 7.01 15.21
N THR A 96 14.21 6.94 14.99
CA THR A 96 14.82 6.61 13.69
C THR A 96 15.36 5.17 13.62
N SER A 97 15.41 4.48 14.76
CA SER A 97 15.85 3.09 14.92
C SER A 97 15.06 2.41 16.04
N LEU A 98 14.95 1.08 15.98
CA LEU A 98 14.41 0.24 17.05
C LEU A 98 15.52 -0.42 17.88
N GLU A 99 16.77 0.06 17.78
CA GLU A 99 17.84 -0.38 18.66
C GLU A 99 17.47 -0.17 20.14
N GLY A 100 17.61 -1.22 20.93
CA GLY A 100 17.19 -1.25 22.33
C GLY A 100 15.72 -1.64 22.55
N ALA A 101 14.95 -1.93 21.49
CA ALA A 101 13.59 -2.44 21.65
C ALA A 101 13.57 -3.79 22.40
N PRO A 102 12.57 -4.02 23.26
CA PRO A 102 12.44 -5.28 24.00
C PRO A 102 12.05 -6.45 23.11
N HIS A 103 12.35 -7.65 23.58
CA HIS A 103 11.60 -8.84 23.21
C HIS A 103 10.23 -8.81 23.86
N VAL A 104 9.17 -8.95 23.06
CA VAL A 104 7.79 -8.95 23.56
C VAL A 104 7.14 -10.32 23.41
N THR A 105 6.30 -10.67 24.38
CA THR A 105 5.39 -11.81 24.28
C THR A 105 4.04 -11.39 23.69
N GLY A 106 3.60 -10.13 23.88
CA GLY A 106 2.35 -9.56 23.38
C GLY A 106 2.45 -8.92 22.00
N SER A 107 1.80 -7.76 21.84
CA SER A 107 1.84 -6.92 20.63
C SER A 107 3.02 -5.93 20.67
N PHE A 108 3.47 -5.47 19.51
CA PHE A 108 4.50 -4.45 19.38
C PHE A 108 4.02 -3.34 18.45
N ASP A 109 3.89 -2.12 18.98
CA ASP A 109 3.51 -0.94 18.21
C ASP A 109 4.65 0.07 18.17
N CYS A 110 5.15 0.34 16.96
CA CYS A 110 6.14 1.36 16.65
C CYS A 110 5.65 2.34 15.56
N SER A 111 4.33 2.43 15.38
CA SER A 111 3.72 3.29 14.37
C SER A 111 3.97 4.79 14.62
N GLY A 112 3.87 5.60 13.58
CA GLY A 112 3.99 7.06 13.73
C GLY A 112 5.37 7.50 14.22
N ASN A 113 6.43 6.96 13.63
CA ASN A 113 7.82 7.30 13.94
C ASN A 113 8.55 7.72 12.65
N LYS A 114 9.88 7.82 12.70
CA LYS A 114 10.75 8.18 11.56
C LYS A 114 11.62 7.00 11.11
N LEU A 115 11.14 5.77 11.28
CA LEU A 115 11.90 4.56 10.99
C LEU A 115 12.11 4.39 9.48
N ALA A 116 13.36 4.18 9.06
CA ALA A 116 13.72 3.84 7.68
C ALA A 116 13.97 2.32 7.49
N SER A 117 14.19 1.60 8.59
CA SER A 117 14.29 0.13 8.64
C SER A 117 13.61 -0.41 9.90
N LEU A 118 13.37 -1.72 9.93
CA LEU A 118 12.90 -2.44 11.12
C LEU A 118 14.05 -3.18 11.82
N GLU A 119 15.30 -2.81 11.57
CA GLU A 119 16.42 -3.37 12.32
C GLU A 119 16.30 -3.01 13.81
N GLY A 120 16.51 -4.01 14.67
CA GLY A 120 16.26 -3.88 16.11
C GLY A 120 14.85 -4.28 16.56
N ALA A 121 13.89 -4.45 15.64
CA ALA A 121 12.55 -4.94 15.98
C ALA A 121 12.59 -6.35 16.62
N PRO A 122 11.60 -6.70 17.47
CA PRO A 122 11.49 -8.05 18.01
C PRO A 122 11.39 -9.09 16.88
N ARG A 123 12.16 -10.18 16.99
CA ARG A 123 12.21 -11.23 15.94
C ARG A 123 10.93 -12.07 15.85
N LYS A 124 10.15 -12.13 16.94
CA LYS A 124 8.90 -12.88 17.07
C LYS A 124 7.91 -12.04 17.88
N VAL A 125 6.65 -12.02 17.46
CA VAL A 125 5.56 -11.30 18.13
C VAL A 125 4.35 -12.24 18.20
N SER A 126 3.77 -12.46 19.39
CA SER A 126 2.58 -13.32 19.51
C SER A 126 1.27 -12.56 19.39
N GLY A 127 1.28 -11.24 19.50
CA GLY A 127 0.15 -10.38 19.17
C GLY A 127 0.29 -9.78 17.78
N ASP A 128 -0.09 -8.51 17.69
CA ASP A 128 -0.03 -7.69 16.48
C ASP A 128 1.33 -6.97 16.38
N PHE A 129 1.78 -6.74 15.16
CA PHE A 129 2.95 -5.90 14.88
C PHE A 129 2.52 -4.71 14.02
N ASN A 130 2.62 -3.52 14.59
CA ASN A 130 2.26 -2.27 13.91
C ASN A 130 3.51 -1.42 13.69
N CYS A 131 3.83 -1.19 12.41
CA CYS A 131 4.90 -0.30 11.95
C CYS A 131 4.39 0.73 10.93
N SER A 132 3.08 0.99 10.94
CA SER A 132 2.44 1.96 10.05
C SER A 132 2.97 3.38 10.26
N HIS A 133 2.73 4.27 9.29
CA HIS A 133 3.10 5.69 9.40
C HIS A 133 4.59 5.91 9.73
N ASN A 134 5.47 5.25 8.98
CA ASN A 134 6.92 5.42 9.08
C ASN A 134 7.51 5.80 7.71
N LEU A 135 8.83 5.71 7.56
CA LEU A 135 9.55 6.02 6.34
C LEU A 135 10.16 4.76 5.71
N LEU A 136 9.57 3.58 5.93
CA LEU A 136 10.14 2.31 5.52
C LEU A 136 10.16 2.14 4.00
N ASN A 137 11.30 1.71 3.47
CA ASN A 137 11.49 1.44 2.04
C ASN A 137 11.35 -0.07 1.72
N CYS A 138 11.60 -0.91 2.73
CA CYS A 138 11.46 -2.36 2.69
C CYS A 138 11.15 -2.90 4.09
N LEU A 139 10.76 -4.17 4.20
CA LEU A 139 10.43 -4.82 5.46
C LEU A 139 11.58 -5.67 6.02
N LYS A 140 12.83 -5.41 5.60
CA LYS A 140 13.99 -6.07 6.21
C LYS A 140 14.07 -5.69 7.69
N GLY A 141 14.30 -6.70 8.54
CA GLY A 141 14.30 -6.55 10.00
C GLY A 141 12.94 -6.80 10.65
N ALA A 142 11.85 -6.90 9.88
CA ALA A 142 10.55 -7.25 10.42
C ALA A 142 10.56 -8.60 11.16
N PRO A 143 9.68 -8.81 12.15
CA PRO A 143 9.51 -10.10 12.80
C PRO A 143 9.24 -11.20 11.77
N ALA A 144 9.99 -12.30 11.87
CA ALA A 144 9.82 -13.43 10.97
C ALA A 144 8.51 -14.20 11.23
N LYS A 145 7.93 -14.03 12.44
CA LYS A 145 6.68 -14.67 12.84
C LYS A 145 5.83 -13.70 13.65
N VAL A 146 4.63 -13.45 13.16
CA VAL A 146 3.59 -12.61 13.78
C VAL A 146 2.34 -13.47 13.84
N LYS A 147 1.78 -13.67 15.03
CA LYS A 147 0.57 -14.51 15.18
C LYS A 147 -0.72 -13.72 14.99
N GLY A 148 -0.73 -12.41 15.25
CA GLY A 148 -1.87 -11.53 15.01
C GLY A 148 -1.84 -10.93 13.62
N SER A 149 -2.10 -9.62 13.55
CA SER A 149 -2.05 -8.78 12.37
C SER A 149 -0.68 -8.14 12.18
N PHE A 150 -0.35 -7.81 10.93
CA PHE A 150 0.87 -7.09 10.55
C PHE A 150 0.47 -5.84 9.76
N ASP A 151 0.67 -4.67 10.36
CA ASP A 151 0.36 -3.39 9.74
C ASP A 151 1.67 -2.67 9.35
N CYS A 152 1.86 -2.51 8.05
CA CYS A 152 2.93 -1.72 7.45
C CYS A 152 2.39 -0.62 6.52
N SER A 153 1.14 -0.24 6.73
CA SER A 153 0.47 0.79 5.95
C SER A 153 1.16 2.15 6.06
N ARG A 154 0.95 3.02 5.06
CA ARG A 154 1.42 4.41 5.07
C ARG A 154 2.93 4.54 5.29
N ASN A 155 3.68 3.78 4.50
CA ASN A 155 5.14 3.81 4.42
C ASN A 155 5.57 4.22 2.99
N ARG A 156 6.80 3.90 2.60
CA ARG A 156 7.34 4.16 1.25
C ARG A 156 7.73 2.87 0.53
N LEU A 157 7.07 1.75 0.87
CA LEU A 157 7.38 0.44 0.32
C LEU A 157 7.13 0.40 -1.19
N ILE A 158 8.05 -0.22 -1.93
CA ILE A 158 7.91 -0.50 -3.37
C ILE A 158 7.61 -1.98 -3.67
N ALA A 159 7.94 -2.84 -2.71
CA ALA A 159 7.67 -4.29 -2.68
C ALA A 159 7.59 -4.75 -1.22
N LEU A 160 7.15 -5.98 -0.98
CA LEU A 160 6.94 -6.56 0.34
C LEU A 160 8.10 -7.48 0.78
N THR A 161 9.28 -7.35 0.17
CA THR A 161 10.45 -8.13 0.55
C THR A 161 10.81 -7.93 2.01
N GLY A 162 10.89 -9.03 2.77
CA GLY A 162 11.15 -9.04 4.20
C GLY A 162 9.89 -9.22 5.07
N ALA A 163 8.69 -9.18 4.48
CA ALA A 163 7.46 -9.44 5.20
C ALA A 163 7.43 -10.86 5.83
N PRO A 164 6.70 -11.04 6.95
CA PRO A 164 6.43 -12.37 7.48
C PRO A 164 5.70 -13.24 6.45
N LYS A 165 6.08 -14.51 6.36
CA LYS A 165 5.51 -15.45 5.36
C LYS A 165 4.11 -15.93 5.68
N LYS A 166 3.71 -15.86 6.95
CA LYS A 166 2.38 -16.23 7.44
C LYS A 166 1.94 -15.21 8.47
N VAL A 167 0.72 -14.69 8.28
CA VAL A 167 0.04 -13.77 9.19
C VAL A 167 -1.36 -14.35 9.39
N LYS A 168 -1.88 -14.42 10.62
CA LYS A 168 -3.22 -15.00 10.83
C LYS A 168 -4.33 -13.97 10.75
N GLY A 169 -4.03 -12.74 11.19
CA GLY A 169 -4.96 -11.63 11.15
C GLY A 169 -4.92 -10.89 9.81
N LEU A 170 -4.98 -9.58 9.88
CA LEU A 170 -4.87 -8.69 8.73
C LEU A 170 -3.39 -8.49 8.38
N PHE A 171 -3.05 -8.59 7.09
CA PHE A 171 -1.84 -8.00 6.54
C PHE A 171 -2.21 -6.70 5.83
N ASP A 172 -1.89 -5.56 6.45
CA ASP A 172 -2.16 -4.24 5.87
C ASP A 172 -0.87 -3.63 5.31
N CYS A 173 -0.86 -3.41 4.00
CA CYS A 173 0.20 -2.73 3.28
C CYS A 173 -0.32 -1.54 2.46
N SER A 174 -1.50 -1.02 2.84
CA SER A 174 -2.15 0.08 2.14
C SER A 174 -1.38 1.39 2.23
N GLY A 175 -1.61 2.30 1.28
CA GLY A 175 -1.01 3.64 1.32
C GLY A 175 0.51 3.62 1.15
N ASN A 176 1.03 2.73 0.30
CA ASN A 176 2.46 2.63 -0.03
C ASN A 176 2.70 3.01 -1.50
N ASN A 177 3.89 2.73 -2.02
CA ASN A 177 4.24 2.90 -3.43
C ASN A 177 4.43 1.55 -4.13
N LEU A 178 3.70 0.51 -3.70
CA LEU A 178 3.87 -0.85 -4.22
C LEU A 178 3.52 -0.88 -5.70
N VAL A 179 4.45 -1.42 -6.50
CA VAL A 179 4.25 -1.71 -7.93
C VAL A 179 4.05 -3.20 -8.19
N SER A 180 4.33 -4.04 -7.20
CA SER A 180 4.11 -5.48 -7.17
C SER A 180 3.88 -5.94 -5.73
N LEU A 181 3.13 -7.02 -5.56
CA LEU A 181 2.92 -7.69 -4.27
C LEU A 181 4.02 -8.72 -3.96
N HIS A 182 5.07 -8.81 -4.79
CA HIS A 182 6.19 -9.71 -4.53
C HIS A 182 6.74 -9.57 -3.11
N GLY A 183 6.80 -10.69 -2.39
CA GLY A 183 7.25 -10.76 -1.01
C GLY A 183 6.12 -10.81 0.03
N ALA A 184 4.86 -10.62 -0.37
CA ALA A 184 3.68 -10.76 0.48
C ALA A 184 3.67 -12.09 1.27
N PRO A 185 2.90 -12.16 2.38
CA PRO A 185 2.62 -13.43 3.03
C PRO A 185 1.96 -14.41 2.03
N LEU A 186 2.28 -15.69 2.16
CA LEU A 186 1.64 -16.73 1.35
C LEU A 186 0.22 -17.01 1.81
N ILE A 187 -0.02 -16.87 3.12
CA ILE A 187 -1.31 -17.13 3.78
C ILE A 187 -1.58 -15.96 4.73
N THR A 188 -2.79 -15.40 4.62
CA THR A 188 -3.27 -14.34 5.51
C THR A 188 -4.74 -14.49 5.87
N GLY A 189 -5.16 -13.89 6.98
CA GLY A 189 -6.57 -13.76 7.33
C GLY A 189 -7.26 -12.83 6.33
N SER A 190 -6.98 -11.53 6.46
CA SER A 190 -7.36 -10.51 5.48
C SER A 190 -6.12 -9.92 4.81
N PHE A 191 -6.27 -9.36 3.62
CA PHE A 191 -5.21 -8.69 2.87
C PHE A 191 -5.68 -7.32 2.38
N ASN A 192 -5.01 -6.26 2.83
CA ASN A 192 -5.26 -4.90 2.35
C ASN A 192 -4.02 -4.37 1.63
N CYS A 193 -4.14 -4.17 0.32
CA CYS A 193 -3.13 -3.55 -0.54
C CYS A 193 -3.66 -2.31 -1.26
N SER A 194 -4.74 -1.72 -0.73
CA SER A 194 -5.36 -0.53 -1.31
C SER A 194 -4.41 0.68 -1.35
N ASN A 195 -4.71 1.67 -2.18
CA ASN A 195 -3.96 2.93 -2.24
C ASN A 195 -2.46 2.71 -2.52
N ASN A 196 -2.17 1.99 -3.60
CA ASN A 196 -0.82 1.70 -4.08
C ASN A 196 -0.71 2.04 -5.57
N ARG A 197 0.32 1.53 -6.25
CA ARG A 197 0.57 1.73 -7.70
C ARG A 197 0.56 0.42 -8.46
N LEU A 198 -0.21 -0.56 -7.98
CA LEU A 198 -0.29 -1.90 -8.56
C LEU A 198 -0.98 -1.84 -9.92
N ARG A 199 -0.50 -2.63 -10.88
CA ARG A 199 -1.11 -2.81 -12.21
C ARG A 199 -1.78 -4.19 -12.38
N THR A 200 -1.33 -5.16 -11.59
CA THR A 200 -1.88 -6.51 -11.47
C THR A 200 -1.76 -6.94 -10.01
N LEU A 201 -2.31 -8.09 -9.66
CA LEU A 201 -2.24 -8.69 -8.33
C LEU A 201 -1.20 -9.82 -8.23
N HIS A 202 -0.26 -9.89 -9.18
CA HIS A 202 0.78 -10.91 -9.14
C HIS A 202 1.61 -10.81 -7.85
N GLY A 203 1.73 -11.95 -7.17
CA GLY A 203 2.40 -12.06 -5.87
C GLY A 203 1.49 -11.76 -4.67
N ALA A 204 0.18 -11.61 -4.86
CA ALA A 204 -0.79 -11.64 -3.77
C ALA A 204 -0.70 -12.97 -2.99
N PRO A 205 -1.21 -13.03 -1.75
CA PRO A 205 -1.30 -14.28 -1.01
C PRO A 205 -2.07 -15.35 -1.78
N ASP A 206 -1.59 -16.60 -1.70
CA ASP A 206 -2.25 -17.75 -2.31
C ASP A 206 -3.57 -18.07 -1.59
N GLU A 207 -3.63 -17.83 -0.28
CA GLU A 207 -4.80 -18.09 0.57
C GLU A 207 -5.15 -16.86 1.41
N VAL A 208 -6.39 -16.38 1.24
CA VAL A 208 -6.97 -15.25 1.97
C VAL A 208 -8.29 -15.70 2.58
N HIS A 209 -8.34 -15.75 3.91
CA HIS A 209 -9.45 -16.40 4.62
C HIS A 209 -10.68 -15.50 4.80
N PHE A 210 -10.53 -14.19 4.68
CA PHE A 210 -11.57 -13.20 4.91
C PHE A 210 -11.55 -12.15 3.80
N ASP A 211 -11.16 -10.92 4.11
CA ASP A 211 -11.31 -9.79 3.19
C ASP A 211 -10.08 -9.60 2.30
N PHE A 212 -10.32 -9.19 1.06
CA PHE A 212 -9.29 -8.79 0.13
C PHE A 212 -9.61 -7.42 -0.47
N ASP A 213 -8.81 -6.42 -0.12
CA ASP A 213 -8.94 -5.06 -0.63
C ASP A 213 -7.73 -4.67 -1.47
N CYS A 214 -7.98 -4.44 -2.76
CA CYS A 214 -7.02 -3.92 -3.74
C CYS A 214 -7.47 -2.61 -4.38
N SER A 215 -8.41 -1.90 -3.73
CA SER A 215 -8.97 -0.66 -4.23
C SER A 215 -7.94 0.47 -4.40
N SER A 216 -8.28 1.47 -5.21
CA SER A 216 -7.45 2.67 -5.40
C SER A 216 -6.03 2.33 -5.85
N ASN A 217 -5.92 1.60 -6.95
CA ASN A 217 -4.66 1.23 -7.60
C ASN A 217 -4.72 1.61 -9.10
N MET A 218 -3.80 1.09 -9.90
CA MET A 218 -3.77 1.24 -11.36
C MET A 218 -4.05 -0.11 -12.05
N ILE A 219 -4.85 -0.97 -11.41
CA ILE A 219 -5.05 -2.36 -11.85
C ILE A 219 -5.89 -2.37 -13.13
N SER A 220 -5.36 -2.99 -14.18
CA SER A 220 -6.07 -3.17 -15.46
C SER A 220 -6.58 -4.60 -15.67
N THR A 221 -6.04 -5.58 -14.94
CA THR A 221 -6.48 -6.98 -14.94
C THR A 221 -6.42 -7.53 -13.51
N LEU A 222 -7.33 -8.43 -13.15
CA LEU A 222 -7.29 -9.10 -11.84
C LEU A 222 -6.30 -10.28 -11.80
N ASP A 223 -5.34 -10.34 -12.72
CA ASP A 223 -4.37 -11.43 -12.74
C ASP A 223 -3.56 -11.50 -11.45
N GLY A 224 -3.61 -12.67 -10.80
CA GLY A 224 -3.02 -12.92 -9.49
C GLY A 224 -3.95 -12.66 -8.31
N ALA A 225 -5.23 -12.33 -8.54
CA ALA A 225 -6.23 -12.30 -7.49
C ALA A 225 -6.41 -13.69 -6.85
N PRO A 226 -6.77 -13.78 -5.56
CA PRO A 226 -7.16 -15.04 -4.96
C PRO A 226 -8.41 -15.60 -5.67
N GLU A 227 -8.42 -16.92 -5.90
CA GLU A 227 -9.54 -17.60 -6.59
C GLU A 227 -10.81 -17.64 -5.73
N PHE A 228 -10.65 -17.69 -4.40
CA PHE A 228 -11.73 -17.77 -3.43
C PHE A 228 -11.53 -16.73 -2.32
N VAL A 229 -12.60 -16.01 -1.97
CA VAL A 229 -12.59 -14.98 -0.92
C VAL A 229 -13.78 -15.20 -0.01
N ASN A 230 -13.54 -15.60 1.24
CA ASN A 230 -14.61 -15.89 2.20
C ASN A 230 -15.08 -14.66 3.00
N GLY A 231 -14.70 -13.45 2.56
CA GLY A 231 -15.18 -12.17 3.07
C GLY A 231 -15.51 -11.22 1.93
N HIS A 232 -15.21 -9.94 2.12
CA HIS A 232 -15.44 -8.89 1.13
C HIS A 232 -14.29 -8.85 0.10
N PHE A 233 -14.63 -8.66 -1.17
CA PHE A 233 -13.66 -8.40 -2.24
C PHE A 233 -13.85 -7.00 -2.80
N SER A 234 -12.85 -6.15 -2.67
CA SER A 234 -12.86 -4.79 -3.21
C SER A 234 -11.75 -4.60 -4.24
N CYS A 235 -12.15 -4.26 -5.46
CA CYS A 235 -11.30 -3.82 -6.56
C CYS A 235 -11.69 -2.43 -7.06
N ALA A 236 -12.37 -1.66 -6.22
CA ALA A 236 -12.89 -0.33 -6.56
C ALA A 236 -11.78 0.66 -6.98
N ASN A 237 -12.13 1.68 -7.75
CA ASN A 237 -11.21 2.77 -8.14
C ASN A 237 -9.92 2.25 -8.81
N ASN A 238 -10.10 1.48 -9.89
CA ASN A 238 -9.01 0.91 -10.68
C ASN A 238 -9.26 1.21 -12.18
N LEU A 239 -8.54 0.52 -13.07
CA LEU A 239 -8.63 0.70 -14.52
C LEU A 239 -9.23 -0.52 -15.22
N LEU A 240 -10.00 -1.35 -14.50
CA LEU A 240 -10.56 -2.59 -15.03
C LEU A 240 -11.60 -2.32 -16.13
N GLU A 241 -11.43 -2.95 -17.29
CA GLU A 241 -12.42 -2.92 -18.39
C GLU A 241 -13.36 -4.13 -18.39
N ASN A 242 -12.94 -5.21 -17.72
CA ASN A 242 -13.72 -6.41 -17.44
C ASN A 242 -13.23 -7.04 -16.12
N LEU A 243 -13.89 -8.11 -15.66
CA LEU A 243 -13.55 -8.82 -14.43
C LEU A 243 -12.84 -10.17 -14.68
N GLU A 244 -12.20 -10.34 -15.84
CA GLU A 244 -11.41 -11.55 -16.10
C GLU A 244 -10.32 -11.72 -15.05
N HIS A 245 -10.07 -12.99 -14.72
CA HIS A 245 -9.10 -13.42 -13.71
C HIS A 245 -9.41 -12.97 -12.27
N GLY A 246 -10.60 -12.42 -12.03
CA GLY A 246 -11.11 -12.19 -10.68
C GLY A 246 -11.48 -13.48 -9.94
N PRO A 247 -11.87 -13.36 -8.66
CA PRO A 247 -12.28 -14.51 -7.86
C PRO A 247 -13.46 -15.24 -8.49
N LEU A 248 -13.52 -16.56 -8.31
CA LEU A 248 -14.65 -17.39 -8.74
C LEU A 248 -15.82 -17.30 -7.76
N GLU A 249 -15.53 -17.25 -6.46
CA GLU A 249 -16.54 -17.11 -5.41
C GLU A 249 -16.14 -16.06 -4.38
N VAL A 250 -17.11 -15.23 -3.99
CA VAL A 250 -17.01 -14.24 -2.92
C VAL A 250 -18.22 -14.40 -1.99
N THR A 251 -17.99 -14.65 -0.71
CA THR A 251 -19.10 -14.83 0.25
C THR A 251 -19.60 -13.52 0.86
N GLY A 252 -18.77 -12.47 0.89
CA GLY A 252 -19.17 -11.14 1.31
C GLY A 252 -19.60 -10.26 0.14
N ASP A 253 -19.47 -8.96 0.34
CA ASP A 253 -19.75 -7.96 -0.70
C ASP A 253 -18.65 -7.93 -1.76
N PHE A 254 -19.05 -7.63 -3.00
CA PHE A 254 -18.15 -7.44 -4.13
C PHE A 254 -18.23 -5.99 -4.59
N ASN A 255 -17.15 -5.24 -4.41
CA ASN A 255 -17.06 -3.85 -4.84
C ASN A 255 -16.11 -3.71 -6.03
N CYS A 256 -16.65 -3.30 -7.18
CA CYS A 256 -15.92 -2.99 -8.42
C CYS A 256 -16.26 -1.58 -8.94
N SER A 257 -16.73 -0.70 -8.06
CA SER A 257 -17.06 0.68 -8.41
C SER A 257 -15.84 1.48 -8.92
N GLY A 258 -16.08 2.57 -9.65
CA GLY A 258 -15.02 3.48 -10.08
C GLY A 258 -13.99 2.85 -11.03
N ASN A 259 -14.42 1.91 -11.87
CA ASN A 259 -13.58 1.25 -12.88
C ASN A 259 -13.96 1.71 -14.29
N ARG A 260 -13.48 1.00 -15.32
CA ARG A 260 -13.78 1.24 -16.75
C ARG A 260 -14.67 0.14 -17.34
N LEU A 261 -15.44 -0.55 -16.50
CA LEU A 261 -16.27 -1.67 -16.92
C LEU A 261 -17.39 -1.17 -17.83
N THR A 262 -17.52 -1.77 -19.02
CA THR A 262 -18.66 -1.53 -19.93
C THR A 262 -19.74 -2.61 -19.80
N ASN A 263 -19.39 -3.73 -19.18
CA ASN A 263 -20.25 -4.86 -18.86
C ASN A 263 -19.59 -5.67 -17.73
N LEU A 264 -20.36 -6.57 -17.10
CA LEU A 264 -19.86 -7.48 -16.07
C LEU A 264 -19.56 -8.87 -16.67
N LYS A 265 -18.98 -8.94 -17.87
CA LYS A 265 -18.45 -10.21 -18.36
C LYS A 265 -17.42 -10.71 -17.36
N ARG A 266 -17.49 -12.02 -17.10
CA ARG A 266 -16.56 -12.74 -16.23
C ARG A 266 -16.67 -12.32 -14.77
N PHE A 267 -17.83 -11.80 -14.38
CA PHE A 267 -18.24 -11.68 -12.99
C PHE A 267 -18.08 -13.03 -12.26
N PRO A 268 -17.72 -13.03 -10.95
CA PRO A 268 -17.64 -14.24 -10.16
C PRO A 268 -18.89 -15.11 -10.32
N LYS A 269 -18.72 -16.43 -10.30
CA LYS A 269 -19.83 -17.37 -10.44
C LYS A 269 -20.82 -17.26 -9.28
N LYS A 270 -20.33 -16.84 -8.11
CA LYS A 270 -21.11 -16.71 -6.89
C LYS A 270 -20.63 -15.50 -6.08
N VAL A 271 -21.55 -14.59 -5.83
CA VAL A 271 -21.41 -13.53 -4.83
C VAL A 271 -22.63 -13.63 -3.91
N ILE A 272 -22.42 -13.82 -2.61
CA ILE A 272 -23.52 -13.95 -1.65
C ILE A 272 -23.94 -12.57 -1.11
N GLY A 273 -22.97 -11.68 -0.87
CA GLY A 273 -23.23 -10.32 -0.42
C GLY A 273 -23.68 -9.39 -1.55
N SER A 274 -23.61 -8.10 -1.26
CA SER A 274 -24.02 -7.03 -2.16
C SER A 274 -23.00 -6.81 -3.27
N LEU A 275 -23.46 -6.38 -4.45
CA LEU A 275 -22.62 -5.94 -5.54
C LEU A 275 -22.66 -4.41 -5.64
N ASP A 276 -21.50 -3.77 -5.53
CA ASP A 276 -21.32 -2.37 -5.92
C ASP A 276 -20.51 -2.29 -7.23
N CYS A 277 -21.14 -1.71 -8.24
CA CYS A 277 -20.55 -1.47 -9.56
C CYS A 277 -20.76 -0.02 -10.02
N ALA A 278 -21.01 0.90 -9.09
CA ALA A 278 -21.21 2.31 -9.37
C ALA A 278 -20.01 2.95 -10.09
N GLU A 279 -20.20 4.10 -10.73
CA GLU A 279 -19.11 4.89 -11.34
C GLU A 279 -18.29 4.16 -12.40
N ASN A 280 -18.90 3.19 -13.09
CA ASN A 280 -18.35 2.56 -14.28
C ASN A 280 -18.97 3.16 -15.57
N PRO A 281 -18.23 3.23 -16.69
CA PRO A 281 -18.73 3.74 -17.97
C PRO A 281 -19.77 2.85 -18.64
N ALA A 282 -20.16 1.73 -18.01
CA ALA A 282 -21.43 1.06 -18.26
C ALA A 282 -22.60 2.03 -17.96
N VAL A 283 -22.75 3.03 -18.82
CA VAL A 283 -23.77 4.07 -18.80
C VAL A 283 -24.95 3.59 -19.63
N SER A 284 -26.15 3.80 -19.10
CA SER A 284 -27.46 3.60 -19.73
C SER A 284 -28.02 2.17 -19.72
N CYS A 285 -28.60 1.78 -18.58
CA CYS A 285 -29.90 1.13 -18.69
C CYS A 285 -30.91 2.18 -19.18
N ASP A 286 -31.09 2.28 -20.51
CA ASP A 286 -32.24 2.96 -21.11
C ASP A 286 -33.51 2.19 -20.73
N THR A 287 -34.03 2.42 -19.53
CA THR A 287 -35.39 2.02 -19.17
C THR A 287 -36.10 3.20 -18.53
N VAL A 288 -36.46 4.20 -19.35
CA VAL A 288 -37.72 5.00 -19.35
C VAL A 288 -38.31 5.51 -18.01
N ARG A 289 -37.69 5.32 -16.85
CA ARG A 289 -38.12 5.86 -15.56
C ARG A 289 -36.90 6.33 -14.81
N GLN A 290 -36.61 7.61 -15.00
CA GLN A 290 -35.67 8.37 -14.20
C GLN A 290 -36.21 8.42 -12.77
N ASP A 291 -35.61 7.64 -11.89
CA ASP A 291 -35.58 7.98 -10.47
C ASP A 291 -34.19 8.56 -10.19
N PRO A 292 -34.07 9.86 -9.85
CA PRO A 292 -32.78 10.57 -9.79
C PRO A 292 -31.83 10.12 -8.66
N GLY A 293 -32.17 9.04 -7.93
CA GLY A 293 -31.39 8.50 -6.81
C GLY A 293 -30.61 7.20 -7.06
N ASN A 294 -30.92 6.43 -8.11
CA ASN A 294 -30.36 5.07 -8.28
C ASN A 294 -29.32 4.99 -9.40
N ARG A 295 -28.08 4.60 -9.04
CA ARG A 295 -27.03 4.22 -10.01
C ARG A 295 -27.23 2.77 -10.41
N CYS A 296 -27.53 2.51 -11.69
CA CYS A 296 -27.83 1.17 -12.20
C CYS A 296 -26.82 0.71 -13.26
N VAL A 297 -26.50 -0.60 -13.28
CA VAL A 297 -25.62 -1.26 -14.26
C VAL A 297 -26.40 -2.29 -15.07
N ARG A 298 -26.19 -2.31 -16.39
CA ARG A 298 -26.82 -3.27 -17.31
C ARG A 298 -26.04 -4.59 -17.35
N LEU A 299 -26.65 -5.67 -16.88
CA LEU A 299 -26.22 -7.05 -17.03
C LEU A 299 -26.80 -7.67 -18.30
N VAL A 300 -25.97 -8.36 -19.10
CA VAL A 300 -26.44 -9.21 -20.21
C VAL A 300 -25.88 -10.62 -20.03
N GLN A 301 -26.76 -11.60 -19.86
CA GLN A 301 -26.39 -13.01 -19.72
C GLN A 301 -27.36 -13.89 -20.53
N GLY A 302 -26.84 -14.71 -21.46
CA GLY A 302 -27.63 -15.70 -22.19
C GLY A 302 -28.76 -15.14 -23.09
N GLY A 303 -28.64 -13.90 -23.58
CA GLY A 303 -29.69 -13.24 -24.38
C GLY A 303 -30.76 -12.50 -23.55
N SER A 304 -30.66 -12.49 -22.22
CA SER A 304 -31.52 -11.71 -21.32
C SER A 304 -30.75 -10.51 -20.74
N THR A 305 -31.41 -9.35 -20.64
CA THR A 305 -30.87 -8.11 -20.06
C THR A 305 -31.49 -7.86 -18.68
N ARG A 306 -30.69 -7.58 -17.64
CA ARG A 306 -31.14 -7.16 -16.29
C ARG A 306 -30.41 -5.88 -15.87
N CYS A 307 -31.04 -5.01 -15.09
CA CYS A 307 -30.39 -3.84 -14.51
C CYS A 307 -30.13 -4.08 -13.02
N CYS A 308 -28.88 -3.92 -12.57
CA CYS A 308 -28.47 -3.91 -11.17
C CYS A 308 -28.48 -2.47 -10.68
N CYS A 309 -29.51 -2.08 -9.94
CA CYS A 309 -29.55 -0.79 -9.25
C CYS A 309 -29.08 -0.97 -7.82
N GLN A 310 -28.29 -0.02 -7.30
CA GLN A 310 -28.09 0.09 -5.86
C GLN A 310 -29.40 0.58 -5.23
N GLU A 311 -30.07 -0.25 -4.40
CA GLU A 311 -31.17 0.21 -3.55
C GLU A 311 -30.58 0.83 -2.28
N SER A 312 -31.00 2.05 -1.96
CA SER A 312 -30.75 2.64 -0.66
C SER A 312 -31.64 1.97 0.39
N THR A 313 -31.02 1.22 1.31
CA THR A 313 -31.50 0.68 2.62
C THR A 313 -31.89 -0.81 2.70
N PRO A 314 -31.69 -1.45 3.88
CA PRO A 314 -31.37 -2.87 3.98
C PRO A 314 -32.59 -3.71 4.34
N GLU A 315 -33.10 -4.50 3.41
CA GLU A 315 -33.85 -5.72 3.77
C GLU A 315 -33.96 -6.66 2.56
N LYS A 316 -33.28 -7.80 2.66
CA LYS A 316 -33.46 -9.04 1.88
C LYS A 316 -33.73 -8.86 0.37
N SER A 317 -32.67 -8.94 -0.43
CA SER A 317 -32.79 -9.15 -1.88
C SER A 317 -33.33 -10.55 -2.19
N VAL A 318 -34.62 -10.64 -2.50
CA VAL A 318 -35.24 -11.80 -3.17
C VAL A 318 -35.27 -11.52 -4.66
N ALA A 319 -34.84 -12.49 -5.47
CA ALA A 319 -34.99 -12.44 -6.92
C ALA A 319 -36.48 -12.32 -7.28
N LEU A 320 -36.90 -11.16 -7.81
CA LEU A 320 -38.25 -11.01 -8.36
C LEU A 320 -38.38 -11.87 -9.63
N SER A 321 -39.30 -12.84 -9.56
CA SER A 321 -39.70 -13.69 -10.68
C SER A 321 -40.27 -12.86 -11.85
N PRO A 322 -40.12 -13.31 -13.10
CA PRO A 322 -40.68 -12.60 -14.26
C PRO A 322 -42.21 -12.54 -14.20
N PRO A 323 -42.85 -11.48 -14.73
CA PRO A 323 -44.30 -11.39 -14.80
C PRO A 323 -44.85 -12.46 -15.74
N SER A 324 -45.96 -13.08 -15.33
CA SER A 324 -46.74 -14.03 -16.12
C SER A 324 -47.13 -13.42 -17.48
N PRO A 325 -47.15 -14.22 -18.57
CA PRO A 325 -47.61 -13.72 -19.86
C PRO A 325 -49.09 -13.33 -19.82
N PRO A 326 -49.53 -12.37 -20.65
CA PRO A 326 -50.92 -11.93 -20.69
C PRO A 326 -51.83 -13.08 -21.14
N ILE A 327 -52.89 -13.28 -20.37
CA ILE A 327 -54.05 -14.09 -20.79
C ILE A 327 -54.71 -13.33 -21.94
N ASN A 328 -54.55 -13.85 -23.16
CA ASN A 328 -55.35 -13.42 -24.30
C ASN A 328 -56.68 -14.17 -24.25
N THR A 329 -57.76 -13.45 -23.96
CA THR A 329 -59.14 -13.89 -24.16
C THR A 329 -59.67 -13.45 -25.52
N ALA A 330 -60.56 -14.29 -26.08
CA ALA A 330 -61.36 -14.20 -27.32
C ALA A 330 -60.68 -14.76 -28.59
N ILE A 331 -61.30 -15.67 -29.36
CA ILE A 331 -62.73 -15.95 -29.61
C ILE A 331 -63.06 -17.42 -29.38
#